data_AF-A0A4W5LAY8-F1
#
_entry.id   AF-A0A4W5LAY8-F1
#
_cell.length_a   1.000
_cell.length_b   1.000
_cell.length_c   1.000
_cell.angle_alpha   90.00
_cell.angle_beta   90.00
_cell.angle_gamma   90.00
#
_symmetry.space_group_name_H-M   'P 1'
#
loop_
_entity.id
_entity.type
_entity.pdbx_description
1 polymer ?
#
loop_
_entity_poly.entity_id
_entity_poly.type
_entity_poly.pdbx_seq_one_letter_code
_entity_poly.pdbx_strand_id
1 'polypeptide(L)'
;MLKLTSAKFQLAILKLFNLILSVGYFPDIWNQGLITPIFKKGDKFDPNNYRGICVNSNLGKVFCSIINVRVLNFLNKHNVLSKSQIGFIPKHCTTDHIYTLHTLIDKHVHQNNTKIYACFIDFQKAFDSIWHTGLFYKVIESGVGGKTYDIIKSMYTGNTCAIKIGKKRTEVFTQGRGLCQGCNLSPALFNIYINELATILEESSAPGVSLHNSEVKCLLFADDLCLLSPTAHGLQQSLDLLEQYCQTWALAVNPKKTKIMIFQRRSRSQGIRPKFSIGTTYIEYCTHYNYLCLKI
;
A
#
# COMPACT_ATOMS: atom_id res chain seq x y z
N MET A 1 -4.93 -16.30 24.17
CA MET A 1 -4.68 -15.81 25.54
C MET A 1 -5.80 -14.90 26.04
N LEU A 2 -6.12 -13.76 25.38
CA LEU A 2 -7.24 -12.87 25.81
C LEU A 2 -8.66 -13.47 25.69
N LYS A 3 -8.88 -14.45 24.80
CA LYS A 3 -10.19 -15.13 24.66
C LYS A 3 -10.54 -16.02 25.86
N LEU A 4 -9.57 -16.39 26.69
CA LEU A 4 -9.73 -17.29 27.84
C LEU A 4 -9.68 -16.56 29.18
N THR A 5 -9.68 -15.23 29.17
CA THR A 5 -9.61 -14.42 30.40
C THR A 5 -10.97 -14.30 31.07
N SER A 6 -10.97 -14.09 32.38
CA SER A 6 -12.20 -13.90 33.17
C SER A 6 -13.03 -12.71 32.67
N ALA A 7 -14.35 -12.76 32.89
CA ALA A 7 -15.28 -11.69 32.54
C ALA A 7 -14.90 -10.34 33.20
N LYS A 8 -14.37 -10.38 34.43
CA LYS A 8 -13.87 -9.18 35.13
C LYS A 8 -12.74 -8.51 34.36
N PHE A 9 -11.80 -9.29 33.82
CA PHE A 9 -10.69 -8.76 33.04
C PHE A 9 -11.15 -8.18 31.69
N GLN A 10 -12.08 -8.87 31.02
CA GLN A 10 -12.69 -8.35 29.78
C GLN A 10 -13.39 -7.01 30.02
N LEU A 11 -14.13 -6.87 31.12
CA LEU A 11 -14.78 -5.62 31.50
C LEU A 11 -13.76 -4.51 31.80
N ALA A 12 -12.65 -4.82 32.45
CA ALA A 12 -11.58 -3.85 32.69
C ALA A 12 -10.95 -3.36 31.38
N ILE A 13 -10.67 -4.26 30.43
CA ILE A 13 -10.17 -3.91 29.10
C ILE A 13 -11.18 -3.04 28.35
N LEU A 14 -12.48 -3.38 28.41
CA LEU A 14 -13.53 -2.59 27.78
C LEU A 14 -13.56 -1.16 28.33
N LYS A 15 -13.52 -1.00 29.66
CA LYS A 15 -13.46 0.31 30.31
C LYS A 15 -12.22 1.10 29.88
N LEU A 16 -11.06 0.44 29.84
CA LEU A 16 -9.81 1.05 29.38
C LEU A 16 -9.91 1.53 27.92
N PHE A 17 -10.42 0.71 27.01
CA PHE A 17 -10.56 1.07 25.60
C PHE A 17 -11.55 2.21 25.38
N ASN A 18 -12.66 2.22 26.12
CA ASN A 18 -13.63 3.30 26.07
C ASN A 18 -13.04 4.62 26.60
N LEU A 19 -12.22 4.56 27.66
CA LEU A 19 -11.50 5.73 28.17
C LEU A 19 -10.49 6.27 27.15
N ILE A 20 -9.70 5.39 26.54
CA ILE A 20 -8.76 5.78 25.47
C ILE A 20 -9.50 6.46 24.32
N LEU A 21 -10.65 5.93 23.94
CA LEU A 21 -11.49 6.50 22.89
C LEU A 21 -12.09 7.86 23.27
N SER A 22 -12.56 8.03 24.50
CA SER A 22 -13.15 9.31 24.94
C SER A 22 -12.09 10.41 25.07
N VAL A 23 -10.90 10.06 25.57
CA VAL A 23 -9.77 10.98 25.69
C VAL A 23 -9.23 11.31 24.29
N GLY A 24 -9.10 10.32 23.42
CA GLY A 24 -8.51 10.48 22.08
C GLY A 24 -6.99 10.34 22.07
N TYR A 25 -6.39 9.64 23.03
CA TYR A 25 -4.94 9.54 23.17
C TYR A 25 -4.49 8.09 23.27
N PHE A 26 -3.58 7.67 22.39
CA PHE A 26 -3.02 6.32 22.42
C PHE A 26 -1.92 6.21 23.48
N PRO A 27 -1.97 5.25 24.42
CA PRO A 27 -1.00 5.16 25.52
C PRO A 27 0.46 5.06 25.03
N ASP A 28 1.35 5.87 25.60
CA ASP A 28 2.77 5.93 25.20
C ASP A 28 3.49 4.58 25.36
N ILE A 29 3.14 3.82 26.40
CA ILE A 29 3.68 2.48 26.64
C ILE A 29 3.31 1.49 25.52
N TRP A 30 2.28 1.77 24.72
CA TRP A 30 1.93 0.98 23.54
C TRP A 30 2.62 1.46 22.26
N ASN A 31 3.13 2.69 22.25
CA ASN A 31 3.90 3.31 21.16
C ASN A 31 5.41 3.00 21.23
N GLN A 32 5.85 2.23 22.23
CA GLN A 32 7.21 1.68 22.29
C GLN A 32 7.29 0.41 21.44
N GLY A 33 7.92 0.55 20.27
CA GLY A 33 8.05 -0.52 19.28
C GLY A 33 9.34 -1.32 19.41
N LEU A 34 9.27 -2.62 19.14
CA LEU A 34 10.45 -3.47 19.02
C LEU A 34 10.55 -4.02 17.61
N ILE A 35 11.49 -3.49 16.83
CA ILE A 35 11.71 -3.87 15.43
C ILE A 35 12.57 -5.12 15.38
N THR A 36 12.03 -6.19 14.82
CA THR A 36 12.77 -7.42 14.53
C THR A 36 13.04 -7.49 13.03
N PRO A 37 14.32 -7.42 12.59
CA PRO A 37 14.67 -7.50 11.18
C PRO A 37 14.53 -8.94 10.69
N ILE A 38 13.77 -9.14 9.62
CA ILE A 38 13.59 -10.42 8.94
C ILE A 38 14.29 -10.36 7.59
N PHE A 39 15.26 -11.25 7.39
CA PHE A 39 15.99 -11.34 6.14
C PHE A 39 15.05 -11.74 4.99
N LYS A 40 15.08 -10.98 3.89
CA LYS A 40 14.32 -11.27 2.67
C LYS A 40 15.13 -12.11 1.68
N LYS A 41 16.18 -11.53 1.11
CA LYS A 41 17.02 -12.12 0.05
C LYS A 41 18.27 -11.26 -0.20
N GLY A 42 19.25 -11.80 -0.92
CA GLY A 42 20.45 -11.05 -1.33
C GLY A 42 21.58 -11.14 -0.30
N ASP A 43 22.37 -10.07 -0.20
CA ASP A 43 23.46 -9.99 0.78
C ASP A 43 22.91 -9.80 2.20
N LYS A 44 23.38 -10.63 3.14
CA LYS A 44 23.03 -10.56 4.57
C LYS A 44 23.70 -9.38 5.27
N PHE A 45 24.74 -8.78 4.69
CA PHE A 45 25.39 -7.60 5.27
C PHE A 45 24.76 -6.28 4.85
N ASP A 46 23.86 -6.28 3.86
CA ASP A 46 23.10 -5.10 3.46
C ASP A 46 21.80 -4.98 4.27
N PRO A 47 21.64 -3.93 5.11
CA PRO A 47 20.42 -3.71 5.88
C PRO A 47 19.15 -3.55 5.03
N ASN A 48 19.28 -3.15 3.75
CA ASN A 48 18.14 -3.00 2.85
C ASN A 48 17.49 -4.34 2.48
N ASN A 49 18.20 -5.45 2.68
CA ASN A 49 17.71 -6.80 2.45
C ASN A 49 16.89 -7.36 3.62
N TYR A 50 16.65 -6.55 4.66
CA TYR A 50 15.84 -6.91 5.82
C TYR A 50 14.50 -6.16 5.82
N ARG A 51 13.46 -6.81 6.32
CA ARG A 51 12.17 -6.21 6.63
C ARG A 51 12.04 -6.07 8.14
N GLY A 52 11.93 -4.85 8.63
CA GLY A 52 11.67 -4.61 10.05
C GLY A 52 10.21 -4.86 10.38
N ILE A 53 9.92 -5.88 11.20
CA ILE A 53 8.58 -6.06 11.78
C ILE A 53 8.56 -5.44 13.17
N CYS A 54 7.67 -4.48 13.38
CA CYS A 54 7.49 -3.80 14.65
C CYS A 54 6.50 -4.58 15.53
N VAL A 55 6.97 -5.10 16.65
CA VAL A 55 6.15 -5.79 17.64
C VAL A 55 5.79 -4.81 18.75
N ASN A 56 4.51 -4.43 18.82
CA ASN A 56 3.97 -3.54 19.86
C ASN A 56 3.18 -4.31 20.92
N SER A 57 2.68 -3.58 21.92
CA SER A 57 1.78 -4.05 22.99
C SER A 57 0.64 -4.92 22.47
N ASN A 58 0.39 -6.06 23.15
CA ASN A 58 -0.73 -6.94 22.83
C ASN A 58 -2.08 -6.25 23.00
N LEU A 59 -2.24 -5.44 24.06
CA LEU A 59 -3.46 -4.65 24.27
C LEU A 59 -3.61 -3.58 23.19
N GLY A 60 -2.50 -2.92 22.84
CA GLY A 60 -2.47 -1.93 21.75
C GLY A 60 -2.89 -2.55 20.41
N LYS A 61 -2.43 -3.76 20.09
CA LYS A 61 -2.83 -4.49 18.87
C LYS A 61 -4.33 -4.80 18.85
N VAL A 62 -4.90 -5.23 19.97
CA VAL A 62 -6.35 -5.49 20.05
C VAL A 62 -7.12 -4.20 19.86
N PHE A 63 -6.71 -3.11 20.52
CA PHE A 63 -7.33 -1.80 20.34
C PHE A 63 -7.23 -1.33 18.89
N CYS A 64 -6.05 -1.39 18.28
CA CYS A 64 -5.83 -1.06 16.87
C CYS A 64 -6.72 -1.91 15.94
N SER A 65 -6.94 -3.18 16.26
CA SER A 65 -7.85 -4.04 15.49
C SER A 65 -9.30 -3.55 15.54
N ILE A 66 -9.76 -3.08 16.70
CA ILE A 66 -11.11 -2.51 16.86
C ILE A 66 -11.23 -1.21 16.08
N ILE A 67 -10.25 -0.31 16.21
CA ILE A 67 -10.21 0.96 15.46
C ILE A 67 -10.16 0.68 13.96
N ASN A 68 -9.35 -0.28 13.51
CA ASN A 68 -9.25 -0.65 12.10
C ASN A 68 -10.60 -1.08 11.51
N VAL A 69 -11.36 -1.90 12.22
CA VAL A 69 -12.72 -2.28 11.79
C VAL A 69 -13.63 -1.06 11.67
N ARG A 70 -13.58 -0.14 12.63
CA ARG A 70 -14.40 1.09 12.59
C ARG A 70 -14.02 2.01 11.44
N VAL A 71 -12.72 2.19 11.20
CA VAL A 71 -12.19 2.98 10.08
C VAL A 71 -12.60 2.35 8.76
N LEU A 72 -12.35 1.05 8.55
CA LEU A 72 -12.75 0.38 7.31
C LEU A 72 -14.27 0.44 7.06
N ASN A 73 -15.08 0.26 8.11
CA ASN A 73 -16.54 0.39 7.98
C ASN A 73 -16.95 1.80 7.55
N PHE A 74 -16.30 2.84 8.10
CA PHE A 74 -16.52 4.22 7.69
C PHE A 74 -16.11 4.45 6.24
N LEU A 75 -14.88 4.07 5.86
CA LEU A 75 -14.37 4.23 4.49
C LEU A 75 -15.29 3.53 3.46
N ASN A 76 -15.76 2.33 3.77
CA ASN A 76 -16.67 1.57 2.91
C ASN A 76 -18.05 2.23 2.83
N LYS A 77 -18.63 2.63 3.97
CA LYS A 77 -19.95 3.26 4.02
C LYS A 77 -20.01 4.55 3.20
N HIS A 78 -18.91 5.30 3.17
CA HIS A 78 -18.80 6.58 2.49
C HIS A 78 -18.12 6.48 1.12
N ASN A 79 -17.81 5.27 0.62
CA ASN A 79 -17.12 5.03 -0.65
C ASN A 79 -15.85 5.88 -0.84
N VAL A 80 -15.06 6.00 0.23
CA VAL A 80 -13.88 6.88 0.24
C VAL A 80 -12.74 6.30 -0.62
N LEU A 81 -12.56 4.98 -0.57
CA LEU A 81 -11.48 4.32 -1.29
C LEU A 81 -11.87 4.05 -2.74
N SER A 82 -10.93 4.30 -3.65
CA SER A 82 -11.04 3.96 -5.06
C SER A 82 -11.24 2.45 -5.22
N LYS A 83 -12.09 2.07 -6.19
CA LYS A 83 -12.37 0.67 -6.53
C LYS A 83 -11.15 -0.05 -7.09
N SER A 84 -10.15 0.70 -7.57
CA SER A 84 -8.88 0.14 -8.06
C SER A 84 -7.98 -0.37 -6.94
N GLN A 85 -8.18 0.04 -5.67
CA GLN A 85 -7.42 -0.45 -4.52
C GLN A 85 -8.22 -1.53 -3.78
N ILE A 86 -7.76 -2.78 -3.88
CA ILE A 86 -8.41 -3.91 -3.20
C ILE A 86 -7.53 -4.56 -2.12
N GLY A 87 -6.27 -4.15 -2.01
CA GLY A 87 -5.35 -4.66 -0.99
C GLY A 87 -5.83 -4.28 0.40
N PHE A 88 -5.79 -5.23 1.34
CA PHE A 88 -6.26 -5.06 2.73
C PHE A 88 -7.74 -4.67 2.89
N ILE A 89 -8.54 -4.73 1.82
CA ILE A 89 -9.99 -4.54 1.90
C ILE A 89 -10.67 -5.88 2.18
N PRO A 90 -11.59 -5.96 3.16
CA PRO A 90 -12.32 -7.19 3.43
C PRO A 90 -13.05 -7.71 2.18
N LYS A 91 -13.08 -9.03 2.01
CA LYS A 91 -13.73 -9.74 0.90
C LYS A 91 -13.07 -9.57 -0.48
N HIS A 92 -11.88 -8.99 -0.54
CA HIS A 92 -11.04 -8.98 -1.74
C HIS A 92 -9.81 -9.87 -1.56
N CYS A 93 -9.28 -10.34 -2.68
CA CYS A 93 -8.11 -11.20 -2.71
C CYS A 93 -7.24 -10.94 -3.95
N THR A 94 -6.02 -11.46 -3.95
CA THR A 94 -5.08 -11.26 -5.07
C THR A 94 -5.63 -11.78 -6.39
N THR A 95 -6.44 -12.84 -6.36
CA THR A 95 -7.02 -13.46 -7.55
C THR A 95 -8.00 -12.53 -8.27
N ASP A 96 -8.58 -11.54 -7.61
CA ASP A 96 -9.50 -10.58 -8.25
C ASP A 96 -8.74 -9.75 -9.30
N HIS A 97 -7.61 -9.15 -8.93
CA HIS A 97 -6.76 -8.38 -9.86
C HIS A 97 -6.08 -9.24 -10.92
N ILE A 98 -5.68 -10.46 -10.55
CA ILE A 98 -5.18 -11.43 -11.53
C ILE A 98 -6.26 -11.74 -12.56
N TYR A 99 -7.48 -12.03 -12.13
CA TYR A 99 -8.61 -12.33 -13.00
C TYR A 99 -8.95 -11.13 -13.90
N THR A 100 -9.00 -9.92 -13.34
CA THR A 100 -9.19 -8.70 -14.13
C THR A 100 -8.12 -8.56 -15.21
N LEU A 101 -6.84 -8.69 -14.85
CA LEU A 101 -5.74 -8.57 -15.80
C LEU A 101 -5.81 -9.62 -16.91
N HIS A 102 -6.06 -10.90 -16.58
CA HIS A 102 -6.22 -11.96 -17.56
C HIS A 102 -7.42 -11.72 -18.49
N THR A 103 -8.55 -11.27 -17.94
CA THR A 103 -9.75 -10.95 -18.73
C THR A 103 -9.48 -9.83 -19.73
N LEU A 104 -8.72 -8.81 -19.32
CA LEU A 104 -8.30 -7.73 -20.21
C LEU A 104 -7.38 -8.24 -21.32
N ILE A 105 -6.40 -9.09 -20.98
CA ILE A 105 -5.48 -9.69 -21.96
C ILE A 105 -6.27 -10.55 -22.95
N ASP A 106 -7.15 -11.43 -22.50
CA ASP A 106 -7.94 -12.30 -23.37
C ASP A 106 -8.82 -11.49 -24.33
N LYS A 107 -9.53 -10.49 -23.81
CA LYS A 107 -10.43 -9.65 -24.62
C LYS A 107 -9.65 -8.82 -25.64
N HIS A 108 -8.62 -8.09 -25.23
CA HIS A 108 -7.95 -7.14 -26.12
C HIS A 108 -6.90 -7.80 -26.99
N VAL A 109 -6.06 -8.67 -26.41
CA VAL A 109 -4.93 -9.27 -27.12
C VAL A 109 -5.35 -10.47 -27.95
N HIS A 110 -6.18 -11.36 -27.40
CA HIS A 110 -6.53 -12.60 -28.07
C HIS A 110 -7.77 -12.47 -28.98
N GLN A 111 -8.81 -11.77 -28.54
CA GLN A 111 -10.03 -11.59 -29.34
C GLN A 111 -9.92 -10.39 -30.30
N ASN A 112 -9.51 -9.22 -29.82
CA ASN A 112 -9.49 -7.99 -30.63
C ASN A 112 -8.16 -7.75 -31.37
N ASN A 113 -7.12 -8.55 -31.09
CA ASN A 113 -5.79 -8.41 -31.67
C ASN A 113 -5.16 -7.02 -31.46
N THR A 114 -5.43 -6.38 -30.32
CA THR A 114 -4.82 -5.11 -29.89
C THR A 114 -3.72 -5.36 -28.86
N LYS A 115 -3.07 -4.29 -28.41
CA LYS A 115 -1.97 -4.35 -27.43
C LYS A 115 -2.42 -3.76 -26.10
N ILE A 116 -1.88 -4.29 -25.01
CA ILE A 116 -1.93 -3.67 -23.70
C ILE A 116 -0.50 -3.38 -23.26
N TYR A 117 -0.25 -2.13 -22.88
CA TYR A 117 0.99 -1.70 -22.25
C TYR A 117 0.76 -1.71 -20.74
N ALA A 118 1.57 -2.48 -20.03
CA ALA A 118 1.51 -2.60 -18.58
C ALA A 118 2.82 -2.17 -17.94
N CYS A 119 2.74 -1.47 -16.81
CA CYS A 119 3.88 -1.19 -15.94
C CYS A 119 3.60 -1.74 -14.54
N PHE A 120 4.41 -2.69 -14.10
CA PHE A 120 4.36 -3.21 -12.74
C PHE A 120 5.35 -2.42 -11.87
N ILE A 121 4.83 -1.69 -10.89
CA ILE A 121 5.56 -0.75 -10.05
C ILE A 121 5.79 -1.36 -8.67
N ASP A 122 7.05 -1.32 -8.22
CA ASP A 122 7.47 -1.67 -6.86
C ASP A 122 7.91 -0.39 -6.16
N PHE A 123 7.20 0.02 -5.10
CA PHE A 123 7.63 1.15 -4.27
C PHE A 123 8.79 0.74 -3.35
N GLN A 124 9.77 1.63 -3.20
CA GLN A 124 10.86 1.46 -2.25
C GLN A 124 10.35 1.62 -0.82
N LYS A 125 10.28 0.51 -0.08
CA LYS A 125 9.92 0.50 1.36
C LYS A 125 8.65 1.34 1.62
N ALA A 126 7.56 1.07 0.90
CA ALA A 126 6.37 1.92 0.87
C ALA A 126 5.85 2.29 2.27
N PHE A 127 5.68 1.28 3.14
CA PHE A 127 5.24 1.48 4.52
C PHE A 127 6.22 2.31 5.35
N ASP A 128 7.53 2.09 5.19
CA ASP A 128 8.54 2.81 5.97
C ASP A 128 8.74 4.25 5.46
N SER A 129 8.25 4.55 4.25
CA SER A 129 8.45 5.83 3.58
C SER A 129 7.40 6.88 3.97
N ILE A 130 6.24 6.48 4.48
CA ILE A 130 5.13 7.38 4.81
C ILE A 130 5.58 8.43 5.83
N TRP A 131 5.60 9.72 5.48
CA TRP A 131 5.82 10.76 6.47
C TRP A 131 4.56 10.94 7.34
N HIS A 132 4.72 11.43 8.56
CA HIS A 132 3.57 11.49 9.47
C HIS A 132 2.65 12.68 9.19
N THR A 133 3.20 13.84 8.85
CA THR A 133 2.41 15.05 8.60
C THR A 133 1.42 14.87 7.45
N GLY A 134 1.85 14.38 6.29
CA GLY A 134 0.92 14.14 5.19
C GLY A 134 0.01 12.92 5.41
N LEU A 135 0.41 11.94 6.24
CA LEU A 135 -0.54 10.92 6.68
C LEU A 135 -1.70 11.54 7.44
N PHE A 136 -1.42 12.43 8.39
CA PHE A 136 -2.47 13.11 9.15
C PHE A 136 -3.38 13.95 8.25
N TYR A 137 -2.80 14.63 7.26
CA TYR A 137 -3.56 15.35 6.24
C TYR A 137 -4.51 14.41 5.49
N LYS A 138 -4.00 13.28 4.94
CA LYS A 138 -4.81 12.30 4.20
C LYS A 138 -5.90 11.66 5.05
N VAL A 139 -5.65 11.42 6.33
CA VAL A 139 -6.67 10.89 7.26
C VAL A 139 -7.80 11.90 7.45
N ILE A 140 -7.51 13.19 7.62
CA ILE A 140 -8.55 14.23 7.71
C ILE A 140 -9.32 14.35 6.40
N GLU A 141 -8.63 14.40 5.25
CA GLU A 141 -9.26 14.50 3.93
C GLU A 141 -10.17 13.31 3.63
N SER A 142 -9.82 12.11 4.13
CA SER A 142 -10.67 10.93 4.02
C SER A 142 -11.97 10.99 4.83
N GLY A 143 -12.15 12.05 5.64
CA GLY A 143 -13.29 12.25 6.54
C GLY A 143 -13.13 11.59 7.92
N VAL A 144 -12.00 10.93 8.19
CA VAL A 144 -11.71 10.33 9.50
C VAL A 144 -11.24 11.41 10.46
N GLY A 145 -12.19 12.01 11.19
CA GLY A 145 -11.94 13.08 12.16
C GLY A 145 -12.14 12.68 13.63
N GLY A 146 -12.22 13.70 14.48
CA GLY A 146 -12.54 13.58 15.90
C GLY A 146 -11.56 12.70 16.69
N LYS A 147 -12.08 11.96 17.67
CA LYS A 147 -11.26 11.15 18.57
C LYS A 147 -10.48 10.03 17.87
N THR A 148 -10.98 9.51 16.75
CA THR A 148 -10.25 8.53 15.95
C THR A 148 -9.01 9.14 15.31
N TYR A 149 -9.14 10.36 14.78
CA TYR A 149 -7.98 11.12 14.29
C TYR A 149 -6.97 11.40 15.40
N ASP A 150 -7.43 11.87 16.58
CA ASP A 150 -6.54 12.19 17.71
C ASP A 150 -5.72 10.96 18.16
N ILE A 151 -6.36 9.78 18.18
CA ILE A 151 -5.68 8.50 18.46
C ILE A 151 -4.64 8.19 17.39
N ILE A 152 -5.00 8.28 16.10
CA ILE A 152 -4.06 8.01 15.00
C ILE A 152 -2.87 8.98 15.08
N LYS A 153 -3.13 10.26 15.35
CA LYS A 153 -2.09 11.28 15.49
C LYS A 153 -1.15 10.96 16.66
N SER A 154 -1.69 10.63 17.83
CA SER A 154 -0.89 10.24 18.99
C SER A 154 -0.12 8.94 18.79
N MET A 155 -0.59 8.00 17.97
CA MET A 155 0.17 6.78 17.61
C MET A 155 1.47 7.07 16.85
N TYR A 156 1.49 8.11 16.02
CA TYR A 156 2.63 8.45 15.17
C TYR A 156 3.36 9.72 15.62
N THR A 157 2.96 10.34 16.73
CA THR A 157 3.66 11.49 17.30
C THR A 157 4.54 11.01 18.45
N GLY A 158 5.86 11.17 18.33
CA GLY A 158 6.79 10.82 19.41
C GLY A 158 6.92 9.31 19.65
N ASN A 159 6.61 8.47 18.65
CA ASN A 159 6.83 7.04 18.78
C ASN A 159 8.34 6.72 18.85
N THR A 160 8.65 5.69 19.63
CA THR A 160 10.04 5.27 19.85
C THR A 160 10.18 3.80 19.55
N CYS A 161 11.28 3.43 18.91
CA CYS A 161 11.58 2.06 18.54
C CYS A 161 12.96 1.65 19.05
N ALA A 162 13.16 0.35 19.24
CA ALA A 162 14.47 -0.27 19.36
C ALA A 162 14.57 -1.46 18.40
N ILE A 163 15.75 -1.78 17.91
CA ILE A 163 15.98 -2.96 17.07
C ILE A 163 16.38 -4.14 17.97
N LYS A 164 15.73 -5.29 17.78
CA LYS A 164 16.05 -6.55 18.46
C LYS A 164 16.73 -7.52 17.51
N ILE A 165 17.92 -7.98 17.89
CA ILE A 165 18.65 -9.05 17.19
C ILE A 165 18.94 -10.16 18.20
N GLY A 166 18.26 -11.31 18.03
CA GLY A 166 18.33 -12.41 18.98
C GLY A 166 17.87 -11.98 20.38
N LYS A 167 18.76 -12.03 21.36
CA LYS A 167 18.51 -11.59 22.75
C LYS A 167 18.94 -10.14 23.01
N LYS A 168 19.68 -9.51 22.10
CA LYS A 168 20.19 -8.14 22.26
C LYS A 168 19.21 -7.12 21.69
N ARG A 169 19.25 -5.90 22.23
CA ARG A 169 18.47 -4.75 21.77
C ARG A 169 19.40 -3.54 21.62
N THR A 170 19.11 -2.70 20.65
CA THR A 170 19.76 -1.39 20.53
C THR A 170 19.22 -0.44 21.59
N GLU A 171 19.85 0.73 21.68
CA GLU A 171 19.24 1.90 22.31
C GLU A 171 17.94 2.28 21.59
N VAL A 172 17.09 3.00 22.32
CA VAL A 172 15.80 3.48 21.82
C VAL A 172 16.04 4.72 20.96
N PHE A 173 15.37 4.79 19.82
CA PHE A 173 15.40 5.94 18.91
C PHE A 173 13.98 6.36 18.52
N THR A 174 13.81 7.62 18.14
CA THR A 174 12.53 8.14 17.67
C THR A 174 12.30 7.75 16.21
N GLN A 175 11.10 7.30 15.87
CA GLN A 175 10.74 6.97 14.49
C GLN A 175 10.06 8.16 13.81
N GLY A 176 10.82 8.96 13.06
CA GLY A 176 10.26 10.17 12.39
C GLY A 176 9.44 9.90 11.11
N ARG A 177 9.42 8.66 10.61
CA ARG A 177 8.67 8.27 9.40
C ARG A 177 8.29 6.80 9.42
N GLY A 178 7.31 6.48 8.61
CA GLY A 178 6.84 5.14 8.33
C GLY A 178 5.66 4.72 9.21
N LEU A 179 4.90 3.76 8.69
CA LEU A 179 3.85 3.06 9.40
C LEU A 179 4.44 1.86 10.15
N CYS A 180 3.88 1.56 11.32
CA CYS A 180 4.31 0.42 12.13
C CYS A 180 3.96 -0.91 11.44
N GLN A 181 4.91 -1.52 10.72
CA GLN A 181 4.71 -2.83 10.11
C GLN A 181 4.39 -3.88 11.18
N GLY A 182 3.20 -4.48 11.10
CA GLY A 182 2.68 -5.42 12.11
C GLY A 182 1.61 -4.82 13.04
N CYS A 183 1.31 -3.53 12.93
CA CYS A 183 0.11 -2.93 13.50
C CYS A 183 -1.11 -3.19 12.62
N ASN A 184 -2.22 -3.61 13.22
CA ASN A 184 -3.45 -3.94 12.48
C ASN A 184 -4.09 -2.73 11.77
N LEU A 185 -3.81 -1.51 12.21
CA LEU A 185 -4.37 -0.28 11.64
C LEU A 185 -3.53 0.28 10.48
N SER A 186 -2.22 -0.02 10.45
CA SER A 186 -1.31 0.49 9.42
C SER A 186 -1.72 0.16 7.98
N PRO A 187 -2.26 -1.03 7.66
CA PRO A 187 -2.76 -1.32 6.31
C PRO A 187 -3.86 -0.37 5.83
N ALA A 188 -4.87 -0.07 6.68
CA ALA A 188 -5.93 0.86 6.31
C ALA A 188 -5.42 2.30 6.15
N LEU A 189 -4.47 2.70 7.00
CA LEU A 189 -3.81 4.01 6.90
C LEU A 189 -2.99 4.13 5.61
N PHE A 190 -2.32 3.06 5.19
CA PHE A 190 -1.62 3.03 3.90
C PHE A 190 -2.60 3.17 2.73
N ASN A 191 -3.73 2.46 2.77
CA ASN A 191 -4.76 2.60 1.76
C ASN A 191 -5.30 4.03 1.66
N ILE A 192 -5.58 4.67 2.80
CA ILE A 192 -5.98 6.10 2.83
C ILE A 192 -4.90 6.97 2.20
N TYR A 193 -3.63 6.72 2.52
CA TYR A 193 -2.51 7.50 2.00
C TYR A 193 -2.42 7.45 0.47
N ILE A 194 -2.37 6.23 -0.09
CA ILE A 194 -2.18 5.99 -1.52
C ILE A 194 -3.45 6.26 -2.36
N ASN A 195 -4.62 6.41 -1.72
CA ASN A 195 -5.91 6.46 -2.40
C ASN A 195 -5.99 7.52 -3.50
N GLU A 196 -5.48 8.72 -3.23
CA GLU A 196 -5.52 9.83 -4.19
C GLU A 196 -4.79 9.50 -5.49
N LEU A 197 -3.72 8.69 -5.46
CA LEU A 197 -3.05 8.26 -6.69
C LEU A 197 -4.01 7.48 -7.60
N ALA A 198 -4.81 6.59 -7.01
CA ALA A 198 -5.80 5.83 -7.76
C ALA A 198 -6.84 6.76 -8.39
N THR A 199 -7.36 7.73 -7.62
CA THR A 199 -8.33 8.72 -8.10
C THR A 199 -7.75 9.58 -9.23
N ILE A 200 -6.53 10.11 -9.08
CA ILE A 200 -5.84 10.90 -10.11
C ILE A 200 -5.72 10.09 -11.41
N LEU A 201 -5.33 8.81 -11.31
CA LEU A 201 -5.21 7.94 -12.47
C LEU A 201 -6.57 7.68 -13.12
N GLU A 202 -7.60 7.35 -12.34
CA GLU A 202 -8.96 7.08 -12.80
C GLU A 202 -9.57 8.28 -13.53
N GLU A 203 -9.39 9.48 -12.99
CA GLU A 203 -9.95 10.74 -13.52
C GLU A 203 -9.10 11.37 -14.62
N SER A 204 -7.86 10.91 -14.83
CA SER A 204 -6.97 11.46 -15.85
C SER A 204 -7.51 11.27 -17.28
N SER A 205 -7.02 12.09 -18.21
CA SER A 205 -7.29 11.92 -19.64
C SER A 205 -6.52 10.76 -20.29
N ALA A 206 -5.63 10.08 -19.55
CA ALA A 206 -4.90 8.93 -20.07
C ALA A 206 -5.89 7.78 -20.36
N PRO A 207 -5.83 7.16 -21.55
CA PRO A 207 -6.77 6.10 -21.91
C PRO A 207 -6.53 4.85 -21.07
N GLY A 208 -7.60 4.30 -20.49
CA GLY A 208 -7.59 3.01 -19.82
C GLY A 208 -7.97 1.85 -20.75
N VAL A 209 -7.79 0.63 -20.25
CA VAL A 209 -8.16 -0.57 -21.00
C VAL A 209 -9.65 -0.88 -20.75
N SER A 210 -10.45 -0.89 -21.81
CA SER A 210 -11.92 -1.05 -21.69
C SER A 210 -12.32 -2.44 -21.17
N LEU A 211 -13.11 -2.46 -20.10
CA LEU A 211 -13.79 -3.63 -19.55
C LEU A 211 -15.29 -3.31 -19.43
N HIS A 212 -16.08 -3.87 -20.34
CA HIS A 212 -17.51 -3.53 -20.52
C HIS A 212 -17.72 -2.01 -20.63
N ASN A 213 -18.45 -1.42 -19.68
CA ASN A 213 -18.83 -0.01 -19.66
C ASN A 213 -17.87 0.85 -18.80
N SER A 214 -16.68 0.33 -18.49
CA SER A 214 -15.69 1.00 -17.65
C SER A 214 -14.30 0.85 -18.23
N GLU A 215 -13.38 1.70 -17.79
CA GLU A 215 -11.96 1.60 -18.13
C GLU A 215 -11.15 1.20 -16.91
N VAL A 216 -10.18 0.31 -17.13
CA VAL A 216 -9.22 -0.10 -16.10
C VAL A 216 -7.89 0.56 -16.43
N LYS A 217 -7.49 1.53 -15.60
CA LYS A 217 -6.22 2.28 -15.73
C LYS A 217 -5.16 1.80 -14.77
N CYS A 218 -5.57 1.32 -13.60
CA CYS A 218 -4.65 0.78 -12.61
C CYS A 218 -5.29 -0.37 -11.81
N LEU A 219 -4.43 -1.22 -11.26
CA LEU A 219 -4.78 -2.28 -10.31
C LEU A 219 -3.84 -2.12 -9.11
N LEU A 220 -4.38 -1.70 -7.97
CA LEU A 220 -3.66 -1.50 -6.73
C LEU A 220 -3.95 -2.62 -5.71
N PHE A 221 -2.92 -3.31 -5.28
CA PHE A 221 -3.00 -4.25 -4.17
C PHE A 221 -1.96 -3.85 -3.13
N ALA A 222 -2.40 -3.07 -2.13
CA ALA A 222 -1.48 -2.44 -1.18
C ALA A 222 -0.44 -1.59 -1.92
N ASP A 223 0.85 -1.91 -1.78
CA ASP A 223 1.96 -1.27 -2.46
C ASP A 223 2.26 -1.83 -3.86
N ASP A 224 1.67 -2.95 -4.26
CA ASP A 224 1.80 -3.46 -5.64
C ASP A 224 0.85 -2.68 -6.56
N LEU A 225 1.41 -1.92 -7.49
CA LEU A 225 0.67 -1.14 -8.48
C LEU A 225 0.94 -1.68 -9.90
N CYS A 226 -0.11 -1.98 -10.64
CA CYS A 226 -0.05 -2.25 -12.07
C CYS A 226 -0.79 -1.15 -12.84
N LEU A 227 -0.06 -0.37 -13.65
CA LEU A 227 -0.65 0.59 -14.58
C LEU A 227 -0.92 -0.08 -15.92
N LEU A 228 -2.06 0.25 -16.54
CA LEU A 228 -2.54 -0.35 -17.77
C LEU A 228 -2.98 0.73 -18.76
N SER A 229 -2.58 0.61 -20.02
CA SER A 229 -3.08 1.47 -21.10
C SER A 229 -3.11 0.73 -22.44
N PRO A 230 -4.07 1.03 -23.34
CA PRO A 230 -4.07 0.50 -24.70
C PRO A 230 -3.02 1.18 -25.60
N THR A 231 -2.43 2.29 -25.17
CA THR A 231 -1.46 3.06 -25.96
C THR A 231 -0.17 3.31 -25.18
N ALA A 232 0.95 3.43 -25.91
CA ALA A 232 2.23 3.78 -25.29
C ALA A 232 2.19 5.20 -24.70
N HIS A 233 1.58 6.16 -25.41
CA HIS A 233 1.42 7.52 -24.89
C HIS A 233 0.61 7.54 -23.58
N GLY A 234 -0.50 6.82 -23.52
CA GLY A 234 -1.33 6.75 -22.32
C GLY A 234 -0.60 6.13 -21.13
N LEU A 235 0.19 5.07 -21.34
CA LEU A 235 1.00 4.51 -20.25
C LEU A 235 2.05 5.52 -19.76
N GLN A 236 2.70 6.29 -20.65
CA GLN A 236 3.66 7.32 -20.22
C GLN A 236 2.98 8.42 -19.41
N GLN A 237 1.81 8.91 -19.84
CA GLN A 237 1.04 9.89 -19.07
C GLN A 237 0.72 9.39 -17.65
N SER A 238 0.34 8.12 -17.50
CA SER A 238 0.11 7.53 -16.18
C SER A 238 1.39 7.44 -15.34
N LEU A 239 2.56 7.22 -15.95
CA LEU A 239 3.85 7.23 -15.26
C LEU A 239 4.25 8.64 -14.82
N ASP A 240 3.94 9.66 -15.61
CA ASP A 240 4.20 11.06 -15.27
C ASP A 240 3.33 11.50 -14.07
N LEU A 241 2.05 11.11 -14.05
CA LEU A 241 1.16 11.34 -12.91
C LEU A 241 1.65 10.62 -11.63
N LEU A 242 2.11 9.37 -11.78
CA LEU A 242 2.73 8.63 -10.69
C LEU A 242 3.96 9.35 -10.14
N GLU A 243 4.83 9.88 -11.01
CA GLU A 243 6.02 10.62 -10.59
C GLU A 243 5.63 11.87 -9.78
N GLN A 244 4.71 12.68 -10.29
CA GLN A 244 4.22 13.88 -9.60
C GLN A 244 3.64 13.55 -8.22
N TYR A 245 2.84 12.48 -8.14
CA TYR A 245 2.31 12.00 -6.88
C TYR A 245 3.44 11.57 -5.92
N CYS A 246 4.43 10.81 -6.41
CA CYS A 246 5.57 10.36 -5.61
C CYS A 246 6.39 11.53 -5.05
N GLN A 247 6.62 12.57 -5.85
CA GLN A 247 7.31 13.79 -5.43
C GLN A 247 6.51 14.53 -4.35
N THR A 248 5.20 14.63 -4.52
CA THR A 248 4.30 15.33 -3.58
C THR A 248 4.16 14.60 -2.25
N TRP A 249 4.08 13.27 -2.27
CA TRP A 249 3.78 12.43 -1.10
C TRP A 249 4.97 11.61 -0.61
N ALA A 250 6.20 12.01 -0.97
CA ALA A 250 7.46 11.39 -0.55
C ALA A 250 7.50 9.86 -0.64
N LEU A 251 6.97 9.33 -1.74
CA LEU A 251 7.16 7.94 -2.14
C LEU A 251 8.25 7.87 -3.19
N ALA A 252 8.91 6.71 -3.27
CA ALA A 252 9.94 6.46 -4.26
C ALA A 252 9.65 5.14 -4.97
N VAL A 253 9.76 5.13 -6.29
CA VAL A 253 9.65 3.91 -7.09
C VAL A 253 11.01 3.21 -7.14
N ASN A 254 11.02 1.89 -7.14
CA ASN A 254 12.22 1.08 -7.33
C ASN A 254 12.41 0.80 -8.82
N PRO A 255 13.29 1.54 -9.54
CA PRO A 255 13.42 1.37 -10.99
C PRO A 255 13.98 0.00 -11.38
N LYS A 256 14.76 -0.65 -10.51
CA LYS A 256 15.33 -1.97 -10.81
C LYS A 256 14.27 -3.08 -10.81
N LYS A 257 13.24 -2.94 -9.99
CA LYS A 257 12.17 -3.92 -9.88
C LYS A 257 10.91 -3.54 -10.64
N THR A 258 10.72 -2.26 -10.92
CA THR A 258 9.65 -1.78 -11.77
C THR A 258 9.93 -2.21 -13.20
N LYS A 259 8.94 -2.79 -13.89
CA LYS A 259 9.12 -3.35 -15.24
C LYS A 259 7.95 -3.06 -16.15
N ILE A 260 8.26 -2.84 -17.43
CA ILE A 260 7.28 -2.73 -18.51
C ILE A 260 7.06 -4.10 -19.15
N MET A 261 5.79 -4.43 -19.40
CA MET A 261 5.39 -5.59 -20.18
C MET A 261 4.38 -5.15 -21.26
N ILE A 262 4.55 -5.66 -22.48
CA ILE A 262 3.60 -5.42 -23.57
C ILE A 262 2.91 -6.73 -23.89
N PHE A 263 1.61 -6.79 -23.60
CA PHE A 263 0.77 -7.92 -23.99
C PHE A 263 0.30 -7.69 -25.43
N GLN A 264 0.66 -8.61 -26.32
CA GLN A 264 0.30 -8.59 -27.74
C GLN A 264 0.39 -10.02 -28.30
N ARG A 265 -0.38 -10.33 -29.34
CA ARG A 265 -0.20 -11.58 -30.09
C ARG A 265 1.19 -11.57 -30.73
N ARG A 266 1.86 -12.74 -30.84
CA ARG A 266 3.21 -12.87 -31.41
C ARG A 266 3.38 -11.98 -32.65
N SER A 267 4.16 -10.91 -32.55
CA SER A 267 4.48 -10.05 -33.68
C SER A 267 5.61 -10.70 -34.50
N ARG A 268 5.36 -10.96 -35.79
CA ARG A 268 6.43 -10.88 -36.80
C ARG A 268 6.84 -9.40 -36.88
N SER A 269 8.15 -9.15 -37.02
CA SER A 269 8.87 -7.85 -36.98
C SER A 269 8.79 -7.05 -35.67
N GLN A 270 9.94 -6.94 -34.97
CA GLN A 270 10.16 -5.97 -33.90
C GLN A 270 10.34 -4.57 -34.52
N GLY A 271 9.26 -3.78 -34.57
CA GLY A 271 9.42 -2.33 -34.68
C GLY A 271 10.16 -1.76 -33.46
N ILE A 272 10.57 -0.49 -33.55
CA ILE A 272 11.19 0.23 -32.42
C ILE A 272 10.20 0.21 -31.24
N ARG A 273 10.64 -0.36 -30.11
CA ARG A 273 9.84 -0.34 -28.88
C ARG A 273 9.80 1.10 -28.35
N PRO A 274 8.64 1.57 -27.85
CA PRO A 274 8.58 2.85 -27.16
C PRO A 274 9.57 2.86 -25.99
N LYS A 275 9.95 4.05 -25.50
CA LYS A 275 10.74 4.16 -24.28
C LYS A 275 9.83 4.73 -23.21
N PHE A 276 9.87 4.12 -22.02
CA PHE A 276 9.10 4.56 -20.87
C PHE A 276 10.05 5.04 -19.78
N SER A 277 9.69 6.11 -19.10
CA SER A 277 10.45 6.67 -17.99
C SER A 277 9.56 7.10 -16.84
N ILE A 278 10.14 7.12 -15.65
CA ILE A 278 9.60 7.80 -14.47
C ILE A 278 10.64 8.86 -14.13
N GLY A 279 10.30 10.13 -14.34
CA GLY A 279 11.26 11.22 -14.34
C GLY A 279 12.36 11.01 -15.36
N THR A 280 13.60 11.09 -14.89
CA THR A 280 14.80 10.88 -15.71
C THR A 280 15.19 9.42 -15.87
N THR A 281 14.49 8.48 -15.19
CA THR A 281 14.89 7.08 -15.15
C THR A 281 14.08 6.23 -16.11
N TYR A 282 14.75 5.58 -17.06
CA TYR A 282 14.13 4.63 -17.98
C TYR A 282 13.76 3.31 -17.29
N ILE A 283 12.60 2.78 -17.64
CA ILE A 283 12.10 1.51 -17.10
C ILE A 283 12.37 0.38 -18.10
N GLU A 284 12.95 -0.71 -17.60
CA GLU A 284 13.29 -1.87 -18.40
C GLU A 284 12.08 -2.71 -18.77
N TYR A 285 12.13 -3.32 -19.95
CA TYR A 285 11.17 -4.32 -20.39
C TYR A 285 11.43 -5.69 -19.76
N CYS A 286 10.38 -6.43 -19.47
CA CYS A 286 10.45 -7.86 -19.14
C CYS A 286 9.54 -8.69 -20.04
N THR A 287 9.87 -9.97 -20.22
CA THR A 287 8.97 -10.94 -20.87
C THR A 287 8.14 -11.74 -19.87
N HIS A 288 8.53 -11.72 -18.60
CA HIS A 288 7.82 -12.37 -17.51
C HIS A 288 7.93 -11.50 -16.26
N TYR A 289 6.85 -11.42 -15.48
CA TYR A 289 6.83 -10.71 -14.21
C TYR A 289 6.07 -11.51 -13.15
N ASN A 290 6.58 -11.53 -11.91
CA ASN A 290 5.87 -12.15 -10.80
C ASN A 290 4.93 -11.12 -10.16
N TYR A 291 3.67 -11.09 -10.61
CA TYR A 291 2.64 -10.21 -10.08
C TYR A 291 1.72 -10.98 -9.13
N LEU A 292 1.58 -10.52 -7.89
CA LEU A 292 0.69 -11.11 -6.88
C LEU A 292 0.84 -12.64 -6.73
N CYS A 293 2.10 -13.10 -6.70
CA CYS A 293 2.50 -14.51 -6.60
C CYS A 293 2.24 -15.39 -7.85
N LEU A 294 1.82 -14.81 -8.97
CA LEU A 294 1.73 -15.50 -10.26
C LEU A 294 2.74 -14.94 -11.26
N LYS A 295 3.32 -15.84 -12.05
CA LYS A 295 4.17 -15.47 -13.16
C LYS A 295 3.29 -15.20 -14.37
N ILE A 296 3.27 -13.94 -14.79
CA ILE A 296 2.55 -13.44 -15.96
C ILE A 296 3.55 -13.28 -17.12
#